data_AF-A0AA95JEW7-F1
#
_entry.id   AF-A0AA95JEW7-F1
#
_cell.length_a   1.000
_cell.length_b   1.000
_cell.length_c   1.000
_cell.angle_alpha   90.00
_cell.angle_beta   90.00
_cell.angle_gamma   90.00
#
_symmetry.space_group_name_H-M   'P 1'
#
loop_
_entity.id
_entity.type
_entity.pdbx_description
1 polymer ?
#
loop_
_entity_poly.entity_id
_entity_poly.type
_entity_poly.pdbx_seq_one_letter_code
_entity_poly.pdbx_strand_id
1 'polypeptide(L)'
;MTPERRIKARAVVEFVARRHGISLGEITGRRVIRSVARPRQIAMYVIRDVCPHLSLPQIGRALGGRDHTTVMHAVRKVESLMAADAAFAAEVNGTLDYFRALPADPVDLMLTAQIDAASKHLEALILEARGRIAMAGLATL
;
A
#
# COMPACT_ATOMS: atom_id res chain seq x y z
N MET A 1 -14.79 -19.10 -14.37
CA MET A 1 -13.94 -17.93 -14.62
C MET A 1 -13.59 -17.32 -13.28
N THR A 2 -12.36 -17.52 -12.80
CA THR A 2 -11.88 -16.86 -11.59
C THR A 2 -11.82 -15.35 -11.84
N PRO A 3 -12.29 -14.49 -10.93
CA PRO A 3 -12.21 -13.05 -11.12
C PRO A 3 -10.75 -12.64 -11.35
N GLU A 4 -10.50 -11.90 -12.44
CA GLU A 4 -9.17 -11.40 -12.77
C GLU A 4 -8.65 -10.53 -11.63
N ARG A 5 -7.42 -10.78 -11.18
CA ARG A 5 -6.75 -9.98 -10.15
C ARG A 5 -6.66 -8.52 -10.58
N ARG A 6 -7.43 -7.63 -9.94
CA ARG A 6 -7.47 -6.19 -10.28
C ARG A 6 -6.99 -5.32 -9.13
N ILE A 7 -5.66 -5.15 -9.06
CA ILE A 7 -5.04 -4.16 -8.16
C ILE A 7 -5.40 -2.76 -8.66
N LYS A 8 -5.92 -1.91 -7.77
CA LYS A 8 -6.23 -0.51 -8.06
C LYS A 8 -4.98 0.35 -7.89
N ALA A 9 -4.69 1.22 -8.86
CA ALA A 9 -3.55 2.16 -8.77
C ALA A 9 -3.53 2.97 -7.46
N ARG A 10 -4.70 3.38 -6.96
CA ARG A 10 -4.84 4.10 -5.69
C ARG A 10 -4.23 3.34 -4.50
N ALA A 11 -4.40 2.01 -4.44
CA ALA A 11 -3.85 1.20 -3.37
C ALA A 11 -2.30 1.26 -3.37
N VAL A 12 -1.68 1.25 -4.55
CA VAL A 12 -0.23 1.41 -4.69
C VAL A 12 0.21 2.80 -4.24
N VAL A 13 -0.47 3.86 -4.67
CA VAL A 13 -0.11 5.24 -4.28
C VAL A 13 -0.19 5.42 -2.76
N GLU A 14 -1.25 4.95 -2.12
CA GLU A 14 -1.43 5.03 -0.68
C GLU A 14 -0.39 4.20 0.09
N PHE A 15 -0.08 2.99 -0.40
CA PHE A 15 0.92 2.13 0.21
C PHE A 15 2.32 2.77 0.15
N VAL A 16 2.71 3.27 -1.01
CA VAL A 16 4.01 3.94 -1.19
C VAL A 16 4.07 5.21 -0.33
N ALA A 17 3.01 6.03 -0.31
CA ALA A 17 2.96 7.23 0.53
C ALA A 17 3.18 6.90 2.02
N ARG A 18 2.47 5.88 2.54
CA ARG A 18 2.64 5.41 3.92
C ARG A 18 4.05 4.89 4.20
N ARG A 19 4.61 4.07 3.31
CA ARG A 19 5.97 3.51 3.46
C ARG A 19 7.06 4.59 3.53
N HIS A 20 6.83 5.74 2.90
CA HIS A 20 7.76 6.87 2.90
C HIS A 20 7.41 7.99 3.88
N GLY A 21 6.37 7.83 4.72
CA GLY A 21 5.97 8.85 5.70
C GLY A 21 5.49 10.16 5.07
N ILE A 22 4.95 10.12 3.86
CA ILE A 22 4.40 11.30 3.17
C ILE A 22 2.88 11.17 3.01
N SER A 23 2.18 12.31 2.93
CA SER A 23 0.74 12.32 2.71
C SER A 23 0.36 11.96 1.27
N LEU A 24 -0.88 11.50 1.08
CA LEU A 24 -1.45 11.27 -0.25
C LEU A 24 -1.48 12.56 -1.10
N GLY A 25 -1.67 13.72 -0.45
CA GLY A 25 -1.62 15.03 -1.10
C GLY A 25 -0.22 15.39 -1.60
N GLU A 26 0.83 15.01 -0.87
CA GLU A 26 2.21 15.27 -1.29
C GLU A 26 2.63 14.41 -2.47
N ILE A 27 2.35 13.10 -2.42
CA ILE A 27 2.74 12.19 -3.50
C ILE A 27 2.01 12.51 -4.81
N THR A 28 0.77 13.02 -4.76
CA THR A 28 0.02 13.46 -5.95
C THR A 28 0.31 14.91 -6.34
N GLY A 29 0.65 15.76 -5.36
CA GLY A 29 0.91 17.19 -5.53
C GLY A 29 2.19 17.51 -6.31
N ARG A 30 2.32 18.75 -6.80
CA ARG A 30 3.36 19.14 -7.79
C ARG A 30 4.80 19.24 -7.25
N ARG A 31 5.03 19.09 -5.94
CA ARG A 31 6.36 19.23 -5.33
C ARG A 31 7.36 18.19 -5.85
N VAL A 32 8.57 18.63 -6.19
CA VAL A 32 9.63 17.82 -6.85
C VAL A 32 10.83 17.55 -5.92
N ILE A 33 10.71 17.85 -4.63
CA ILE A 33 11.75 17.54 -3.63
C ILE A 33 12.02 16.02 -3.58
N ARG A 34 13.28 15.62 -3.35
CA ARG A 34 13.72 14.20 -3.42
C ARG A 34 12.87 13.27 -2.54
N SER A 35 12.52 13.74 -1.34
CA SER A 35 11.68 13.02 -0.36
C SER A 35 10.28 12.70 -0.87
N VAL A 36 9.80 13.36 -1.93
CA VAL A 36 8.49 13.11 -2.54
C VAL A 36 8.64 12.57 -3.98
N ALA A 37 9.63 13.06 -4.73
CA ALA A 37 9.86 12.64 -6.10
C ALA A 37 10.25 11.16 -6.22
N ARG A 38 11.14 10.65 -5.34
CA ARG A 38 11.55 9.24 -5.37
C ARG A 38 10.37 8.30 -5.04
N PRO A 39 9.59 8.50 -3.97
CA PRO A 39 8.36 7.72 -3.73
C PRO A 39 7.39 7.77 -4.91
N ARG A 40 7.18 8.95 -5.51
CA ARG A 40 6.30 9.09 -6.67
C ARG A 40 6.77 8.27 -7.87
N GLN A 41 8.08 8.27 -8.14
CA GLN A 41 8.67 7.48 -9.22
C GLN A 41 8.52 5.97 -8.96
N ILE A 42 8.74 5.52 -7.71
CA ILE A 42 8.49 4.14 -7.30
C ILE A 42 7.02 3.77 -7.54
N ALA A 43 6.07 4.63 -7.13
CA ALA A 43 4.65 4.39 -7.37
C ALA A 43 4.32 4.25 -8.86
N MET A 44 4.88 5.10 -9.73
CA MET A 44 4.71 4.99 -11.19
C MET A 44 5.21 3.65 -11.72
N TYR A 45 6.41 3.24 -11.31
CA TYR A 45 7.02 1.98 -11.72
C TYR A 45 6.21 0.77 -11.25
N VAL A 46 5.81 0.74 -9.97
CA VAL A 46 5.04 -0.37 -9.40
C VAL A 46 3.67 -0.47 -10.05
N ILE A 47 2.94 0.63 -10.25
CA ILE A 47 1.64 0.60 -10.93
C ILE A 47 1.81 0.05 -12.36
N ARG A 48 2.89 0.41 -13.06
CA ARG A 48 3.12 -0.07 -14.42
C ARG A 48 3.28 -1.60 -14.48
N ASP A 49 3.90 -2.20 -13.45
CA ASP A 49 4.10 -3.63 -13.35
C ASP A 49 2.84 -4.38 -12.90
N VAL A 50 2.23 -3.95 -11.78
CA VAL A 50 1.14 -4.71 -11.14
C VAL A 50 -0.25 -4.41 -11.73
N CYS A 51 -0.38 -3.33 -12.50
CA CYS A 51 -1.60 -2.95 -13.21
C CYS A 51 -1.35 -2.83 -14.73
N PRO A 52 -1.04 -3.95 -15.43
CA PRO A 52 -0.65 -3.90 -16.86
C PRO A 52 -1.75 -3.39 -17.79
N HIS A 53 -3.02 -3.46 -17.36
CA HIS A 53 -4.18 -2.94 -18.07
C HIS A 53 -4.27 -1.40 -18.06
N LEU A 54 -3.46 -0.69 -17.25
CA LEU A 54 -3.42 0.76 -17.22
C LEU A 54 -2.39 1.31 -18.22
N SER A 55 -2.86 2.21 -19.08
CA SER A 55 -2.02 3.01 -19.97
C SER A 55 -1.22 4.07 -19.20
N LEU A 56 -0.10 4.54 -19.77
CA LEU A 56 0.73 5.60 -19.16
C LEU A 56 -0.07 6.88 -18.83
N PRO A 57 -1.01 7.36 -19.67
CA PRO A 57 -1.89 8.47 -19.28
C PRO A 57 -2.77 8.16 -18.07
N GLN A 58 -3.30 6.93 -17.94
CA GLN A 58 -4.10 6.53 -16.78
C GLN A 58 -3.27 6.51 -15.49
N ILE A 59 -2.03 6.01 -15.56
CA ILE A 59 -1.09 6.04 -14.43
C ILE A 59 -0.77 7.48 -14.03
N GLY A 60 -0.51 8.35 -15.01
CA GLY A 60 -0.27 9.78 -14.76
C GLY A 60 -1.44 10.48 -14.07
N ARG A 61 -2.67 10.18 -14.49
CA ARG A 61 -3.90 10.68 -13.82
C ARG A 61 -3.99 10.23 -12.36
N ALA A 62 -3.68 8.98 -12.05
CA ALA A 62 -3.71 8.45 -10.68
C ALA A 62 -2.70 9.15 -9.73
N LEU A 63 -1.68 9.81 -10.29
CA LEU A 63 -0.62 10.52 -9.55
C LEU A 63 -0.70 12.04 -9.67
N GLY A 64 -1.93 12.57 -9.76
CA GLY A 64 -2.19 14.01 -9.79
C GLY A 64 -2.08 14.63 -11.18
N GLY A 65 -2.52 13.92 -12.22
CA GLY A 65 -2.63 14.47 -13.58
C GLY A 65 -1.29 14.69 -14.29
N ARG A 66 -0.32 13.79 -14.11
CA ARG A 66 0.98 13.88 -14.77
C ARG A 66 0.91 13.45 -16.22
N ASP A 67 1.74 14.08 -17.04
CA ASP A 67 1.89 13.69 -18.43
C ASP A 67 2.46 12.27 -18.55
N HIS A 68 2.02 11.55 -19.57
CA HIS A 68 2.46 10.18 -19.84
C HIS A 68 3.98 10.05 -20.00
N THR A 69 4.65 11.07 -20.56
CA THR A 69 6.11 11.11 -20.65
C THR A 69 6.75 11.16 -19.26
N THR A 70 6.14 11.83 -18.28
CA THR A 70 6.62 11.83 -16.89
C THR A 70 6.63 10.42 -16.31
N VAL A 71 5.60 9.62 -16.60
CA VAL A 71 5.54 8.21 -16.18
C VAL A 71 6.66 7.41 -16.86
N MET A 72 6.85 7.59 -18.17
CA MET A 72 7.94 6.93 -18.91
C MET A 72 9.32 7.30 -18.36
N HIS A 73 9.57 8.58 -18.04
CA HIS A 73 10.81 9.02 -17.41
C HIS A 73 10.99 8.43 -16.01
N ALA A 74 9.94 8.34 -15.21
CA ALA A 74 9.99 7.72 -13.90
C ALA A 74 10.35 6.24 -13.95
N VAL A 75 9.73 5.47 -14.86
CA VAL A 75 10.03 4.04 -15.07
C VAL A 75 11.51 3.84 -15.38
N ARG A 76 12.03 4.53 -16.40
CA ARG A 76 13.46 4.45 -16.77
C ARG A 76 14.39 4.87 -15.63
N LYS A 77 13.98 5.87 -14.84
CA LYS A 77 14.78 6.33 -13.71
C LYS A 77 14.83 5.29 -12.59
N VAL A 78 13.71 4.63 -12.29
CA VAL A 78 13.68 3.55 -11.29
C VAL A 78 14.53 2.38 -11.74
N GLU A 79 14.40 1.93 -12.99
CA GLU A 79 15.22 0.85 -13.56
C GLU A 79 16.71 1.14 -13.43
N SER A 80 17.15 2.34 -13.83
CA SER A 80 18.54 2.78 -13.70
C SER A 80 19.02 2.80 -12.25
N LEU A 81 18.19 3.24 -11.31
CA LEU A 81 18.54 3.26 -9.89
C LEU A 81 18.59 1.84 -9.30
N MET A 82 17.69 0.93 -9.70
CA MET A 82 17.72 -0.46 -9.24
C MET A 82 18.98 -1.18 -9.75
N ALA A 83 19.45 -0.85 -10.96
CA ALA A 83 20.70 -1.40 -11.47
C ALA A 83 21.95 -0.87 -10.73
N ALA A 84 21.89 0.35 -10.19
CA ALA A 84 23.03 1.01 -9.55
C ALA A 84 23.07 0.82 -8.02
N ASP A 85 21.94 0.55 -7.37
CA ASP A 85 21.80 0.49 -5.91
C ASP A 85 20.97 -0.72 -5.49
N ALA A 86 21.65 -1.72 -4.91
CA ALA A 86 21.03 -2.97 -4.46
C ALA A 86 20.01 -2.75 -3.32
N ALA A 87 20.24 -1.77 -2.44
CA ALA A 87 19.30 -1.47 -1.36
C ALA A 87 18.01 -0.86 -1.94
N PHE A 88 18.15 0.03 -2.93
CA PHE A 88 16.99 0.54 -3.66
C PHE A 88 16.27 -0.55 -4.46
N ALA A 89 17.00 -1.46 -5.10
CA ALA A 89 16.40 -2.60 -5.78
C ALA A 89 15.58 -3.48 -4.83
N ALA A 90 16.12 -3.79 -3.65
CA ALA A 90 15.41 -4.55 -2.62
C ALA A 90 14.14 -3.83 -2.14
N GLU A 91 14.18 -2.51 -1.97
CA GLU A 91 13.02 -1.70 -1.60
C GLU A 91 11.89 -1.78 -2.64
N VAL A 92 12.23 -1.61 -3.93
CA VAL A 92 11.25 -1.68 -5.03
C VAL A 92 10.72 -3.10 -5.19
N ASN A 93 11.58 -4.11 -5.17
CA ASN A 93 11.19 -5.52 -5.27
C ASN A 93 10.28 -5.93 -4.12
N GLY A 94 10.59 -5.55 -2.88
CA GLY A 94 9.72 -5.82 -1.74
C GLY A 94 8.35 -5.13 -1.83
N THR A 95 8.24 -4.02 -2.57
CA THR A 95 6.95 -3.41 -2.91
C THR A 95 6.19 -4.22 -3.96
N LEU A 96 6.86 -4.65 -5.03
CA LEU A 96 6.28 -5.49 -6.07
C LEU A 96 5.78 -6.81 -5.50
N ASP A 97 6.61 -7.50 -4.72
CA ASP A 97 6.32 -8.80 -4.14
C ASP A 97 5.12 -8.72 -3.19
N TYR A 98 5.01 -7.65 -2.39
CA TYR A 98 3.83 -7.39 -1.57
C TYR A 98 2.54 -7.38 -2.41
N PHE A 99 2.50 -6.58 -3.48
CA PHE A 99 1.31 -6.50 -4.35
C PHE A 99 1.09 -7.77 -5.17
N ARG A 100 2.16 -8.48 -5.52
CA ARG A 100 2.08 -9.74 -6.26
C ARG A 100 1.64 -10.92 -5.40
N ALA A 101 1.87 -10.87 -4.09
CA ALA A 101 1.40 -11.87 -3.13
C ALA A 101 -0.06 -11.65 -2.69
N LEU A 102 -0.67 -10.49 -2.98
CA LEU A 102 -2.07 -10.25 -2.63
C LEU A 102 -3.02 -11.17 -3.42
N PRO A 103 -4.03 -11.77 -2.76
CA PRO A 103 -5.07 -12.52 -3.45
C PRO A 103 -5.84 -11.62 -4.44
N ALA A 104 -6.42 -12.25 -5.46
CA ALA A 104 -6.99 -11.57 -6.65
C ALA A 104 -8.07 -10.51 -6.35
N ASP A 105 -8.68 -10.57 -5.16
CA ASP A 105 -9.70 -9.63 -4.72
C ASP A 105 -9.33 -9.02 -3.35
N PRO A 106 -8.72 -7.82 -3.32
CA PRO A 106 -8.29 -7.17 -2.09
C PRO A 106 -9.27 -6.10 -1.62
N VAL A 107 -10.58 -6.21 -1.94
CA VAL A 107 -11.55 -5.19 -1.51
C VAL A 107 -11.60 -5.03 0.01
N ASP A 108 -11.12 -6.00 0.79
CA ASP A 108 -11.22 -5.96 2.25
C ASP A 108 -9.89 -5.81 3.03
N LEU A 109 -8.71 -6.14 2.49
CA LEU A 109 -7.53 -6.42 3.36
C LEU A 109 -6.97 -5.27 4.21
N MET A 110 -7.20 -3.99 3.89
CA MET A 110 -6.86 -2.89 4.80
C MET A 110 -7.92 -2.65 5.88
N LEU A 111 -9.20 -2.77 5.53
CA LEU A 111 -10.30 -2.58 6.47
C LEU A 111 -10.41 -3.82 7.37
N THR A 112 -10.31 -5.01 6.80
CA THR A 112 -10.38 -6.30 7.45
C THR A 112 -9.19 -6.53 8.38
N ALA A 113 -7.96 -6.11 8.04
CA ALA A 113 -6.82 -6.17 8.98
C ALA A 113 -6.97 -5.20 10.16
N GLN A 114 -7.52 -4.00 9.94
CA GLN A 114 -7.78 -3.04 11.02
C GLN A 114 -8.98 -3.48 11.90
N ILE A 115 -10.01 -4.09 11.30
CA ILE A 115 -11.14 -4.69 12.00
C ILE A 115 -10.72 -5.94 12.79
N ASP A 116 -9.84 -6.79 12.25
CA ASP A 116 -9.36 -8.00 12.93
C ASP A 116 -8.51 -7.66 14.15
N ALA A 117 -7.65 -6.64 14.04
CA ALA A 117 -6.86 -6.15 15.16
C ALA A 117 -7.75 -5.53 16.26
N ALA A 118 -8.76 -4.75 15.87
CA ALA A 118 -9.72 -4.15 16.81
C ALA A 118 -10.63 -5.21 17.46
N SER A 119 -11.08 -6.20 16.69
CA SER A 119 -11.95 -7.30 17.17
C SER A 119 -11.23 -8.18 18.17
N LYS A 120 -9.98 -8.59 17.90
CA LYS A 120 -9.17 -9.39 18.83
C LYS A 120 -8.94 -8.66 20.15
N HIS A 121 -8.73 -7.35 20.11
CA HIS A 121 -8.56 -6.55 21.32
C HIS A 121 -9.86 -6.49 22.15
N LEU A 122 -11.00 -6.31 21.49
CA LEU A 122 -12.31 -6.31 22.15
C LEU A 122 -12.66 -7.68 22.75
N GLU A 123 -12.40 -8.77 22.04
CA GLU A 123 -12.61 -10.14 22.53
C GLU A 123 -11.75 -10.44 23.76
N ALA A 124 -10.48 -10.01 23.76
CA ALA A 124 -9.59 -10.14 24.91
C ALA A 124 -10.14 -9.40 26.14
N LEU A 125 -10.61 -8.16 25.95
CA LEU A 125 -11.22 -7.36 27.03
C LEU A 125 -12.51 -7.99 27.57
N ILE A 126 -13.36 -8.55 26.71
CA ILE A 126 -14.60 -9.24 27.12
C ILE A 126 -14.29 -10.50 27.92
N LEU A 127 -13.29 -11.27 27.50
CA LEU A 127 -12.87 -12.49 28.20
C LEU A 127 -12.30 -12.16 29.60
N GLU A 128 -11.47 -11.14 29.71
CA GLU A 128 -10.97 -10.65 31.00
C GLU A 128 -12.12 -10.17 31.92
N ALA A 129 -13.07 -9.42 31.39
CA ALA A 129 -14.22 -8.95 32.16
C ALA A 129 -15.08 -10.11 32.66
N ARG A 130 -15.33 -11.14 31.84
CA ARG A 130 -16.03 -12.37 32.24
C ARG A 130 -15.30 -13.13 33.35
N GLY A 131 -13.97 -13.24 33.26
CA GLY A 131 -13.15 -13.86 34.30
C GLY A 131 -13.26 -13.13 35.64
N ARG A 132 -13.24 -11.79 35.63
CA ARG A 132 -13.40 -10.98 36.85
C ARG A 132 -14.79 -11.15 37.48
N ILE A 133 -15.84 -11.18 36.67
CA ILE A 133 -17.23 -11.38 37.16
C ILE A 133 -17.41 -12.80 37.74
N ALA A 134 -16.87 -13.83 37.10
CA ALA A 134 -16.93 -15.20 37.61
C ALA A 134 -16.21 -15.34 38.97
N MET A 135 -15.06 -14.70 39.12
CA MET A 135 -14.31 -14.69 40.39
C MET A 135 -15.00 -13.86 41.48
N ALA A 136 -15.67 -12.76 41.11
CA ALA A 136 -16.44 -11.96 42.06
C ALA A 136 -17.71 -12.70 42.54
N GLY A 137 -18.37 -13.48 41.67
CA GLY A 137 -19.55 -14.28 42.03
C GLY A 137 -19.25 -15.45 42.98
N LEU A 138 -18.06 -16.06 42.87
CA LEU A 138 -17.61 -17.13 43.77
C LEU A 138 -17.17 -16.63 45.16
N ALA A 139 -16.88 -15.33 45.31
CA ALA A 139 -16.48 -14.74 46.60
C ALA A 139 -17.66 -14.30 47.48
N THR A 140 -18.91 -14.56 47.08
CA THR A 140 -20.14 -14.15 47.81
C THR A 140 -20.96 -15.32 48.37
N LEU A 141 -20.35 -16.52 48.46
CA LEU A 141 -20.90 -17.71 49.14
C LEU A 141 -19.92 -18.14 50.25
#